data_AF-L9MRQ8-F1
#
_entry.id   AF-L9MRQ8-F1
#
_cell.length_a   1.000
_cell.length_b   1.000
_cell.length_c   1.000
_cell.angle_alpha   90.00
_cell.angle_beta   90.00
_cell.angle_gamma   90.00
#
_symmetry.space_group_name_H-M   'P 1'
#
loop_
_entity.id
_entity.type
_entity.pdbx_description
1 polymer ?
#
loop_
_entity_poly.entity_id
_entity_poly.type
_entity_poly.pdbx_seq_one_letter_code
_entity_poly.pdbx_strand_id
1 'polypeptide(L)'
;MNATKAKLFIVFILSIFISACGQAKEPKEKLEDIGQAFDKSKEASIYAMYNQFILTNSVFKAAYSEADRQSKTNDALLDFAGAQINIIKVNYEALDKNLLEDLESLASGKRSMITVQAVDGMCVNNKFIKKYSKVVDFNKFPKYVKEYSEQALSLQPKIEEILEKEAQSPIGGSICNTLK
;
A
#
# COMPACT_ATOMS: atom_id res chain seq x y z
N MET A 1 23.35 -44.89 -44.34
CA MET A 1 24.21 -43.99 -43.53
C MET A 1 24.87 -44.85 -42.45
N ASN A 2 26.19 -45.07 -42.53
CA ASN A 2 26.90 -46.05 -41.67
C ASN A 2 26.76 -45.70 -40.17
N ALA A 3 26.46 -46.71 -39.34
CA ALA A 3 26.22 -46.57 -37.91
C ALA A 3 27.35 -45.84 -37.15
N THR A 4 28.58 -45.90 -37.67
CA THR A 4 29.76 -45.19 -37.15
C THR A 4 29.69 -43.67 -37.37
N LYS A 5 29.12 -43.21 -38.49
CA LYS A 5 28.93 -41.78 -38.79
C LYS A 5 27.83 -41.16 -37.93
N ALA A 6 26.78 -41.92 -37.61
CA ALA A 6 25.70 -41.48 -36.72
C ALA A 6 26.18 -41.29 -35.27
N LYS A 7 27.03 -42.20 -34.76
CA LYS A 7 27.61 -42.09 -33.41
C LYS A 7 28.52 -40.88 -33.25
N LEU A 8 29.34 -40.57 -34.27
CA LEU A 8 30.20 -39.38 -34.28
C LEU A 8 29.39 -38.07 -34.30
N PHE A 9 28.28 -38.04 -35.03
CA PHE A 9 27.40 -36.86 -35.09
C PHE A 9 26.70 -36.60 -33.75
N ILE A 10 26.27 -37.65 -33.05
CA ILE A 10 25.63 -37.56 -31.73
C ILE A 10 26.62 -37.06 -30.67
N VAL A 11 27.88 -37.53 -30.69
CA VAL A 11 28.93 -37.04 -29.78
C VAL A 11 29.24 -35.57 -30.03
N PHE A 12 29.28 -35.13 -31.29
CA PHE A 12 29.54 -33.74 -31.64
C PHE A 12 28.41 -32.78 -31.21
N ILE A 13 27.15 -33.21 -31.30
CA ILE A 13 25.99 -32.43 -30.84
C ILE A 13 25.98 -32.33 -29.31
N LEU A 14 26.29 -33.41 -28.59
CA LEU A 14 26.35 -33.40 -27.12
C LEU A 14 27.46 -32.47 -26.58
N SER A 15 28.60 -32.36 -27.28
CA SER A 15 29.68 -31.43 -26.88
C SER A 15 29.34 -29.95 -27.07
N ILE A 16 28.39 -29.59 -27.95
CA ILE A 16 27.96 -28.20 -28.17
C ILE A 16 26.94 -27.75 -27.10
N PHE A 17 26.17 -28.68 -26.54
CA PHE A 17 25.23 -28.37 -25.45
C PHE A 17 25.92 -28.16 -24.09
N ILE A 18 27.07 -28.79 -23.85
CA ILE A 18 27.78 -28.68 -22.55
C ILE A 18 28.53 -27.33 -22.43
N SER A 19 28.94 -26.71 -23.55
CA SER A 19 29.56 -25.38 -23.55
C SER A 19 28.55 -24.21 -23.51
N ALA A 20 27.27 -24.47 -23.79
CA ALA A 20 26.22 -23.43 -23.77
C ALA A 20 25.69 -23.11 -22.35
N CYS A 21 25.82 -24.03 -21.39
CA CYS A 21 25.45 -23.75 -19.99
C CYS A 21 26.58 -23.13 -19.16
N GLY A 22 27.84 -23.19 -19.62
CA GLY A 22 28.99 -22.62 -18.91
C GLY A 22 29.19 -21.10 -19.13
N GLN A 23 28.41 -20.48 -20.02
CA GLN A 23 28.44 -19.04 -20.31
C GLN A 23 27.23 -18.27 -19.79
N ALA A 24 26.40 -18.88 -18.93
CA ALA A 24 25.57 -18.07 -18.05
C ALA A 24 26.52 -17.37 -17.07
N LYS A 25 26.95 -16.15 -17.40
CA LYS A 25 27.49 -15.22 -16.41
C LYS A 25 26.47 -15.22 -15.29
N GLU A 26 26.83 -15.76 -14.12
CA GLU A 26 26.07 -15.50 -12.92
C GLU A 26 25.90 -13.98 -12.86
N PRO A 27 24.67 -13.46 -12.83
CA PRO A 27 24.49 -12.03 -12.67
C PRO A 27 25.13 -11.71 -11.33
N LYS A 28 26.30 -11.06 -11.38
CA LYS A 28 26.87 -10.38 -10.22
C LYS A 28 26.00 -9.13 -10.00
N GLU A 29 24.72 -9.33 -9.70
CA GLU A 29 23.92 -8.28 -9.09
C GLU A 29 24.65 -7.91 -7.81
N LYS A 30 25.07 -6.65 -7.71
CA LYS A 30 25.72 -6.19 -6.50
C LYS A 30 24.65 -6.18 -5.41
N LEU A 31 25.06 -6.43 -4.16
CA LEU A 31 24.18 -6.32 -3.01
C LEU A 31 23.45 -4.95 -2.95
N GLU A 32 24.10 -3.91 -3.49
CA GLU A 32 23.55 -2.57 -3.69
C GLU A 32 22.37 -2.52 -4.68
N ASP A 33 22.43 -3.29 -5.78
CA ASP A 33 21.34 -3.36 -6.78
C ASP A 33 20.11 -4.05 -6.18
N ILE A 34 20.34 -5.07 -5.35
CA ILE A 34 19.30 -5.78 -4.61
C ILE A 34 18.64 -4.85 -3.58
N GLY A 35 19.44 -4.09 -2.81
CA GLY A 35 18.93 -3.10 -1.85
C GLY A 35 18.05 -2.04 -2.52
N GLN A 36 18.49 -1.48 -3.64
CA GLN A 36 17.71 -0.50 -4.41
C GLN A 36 16.41 -1.10 -4.97
N ALA A 37 16.42 -2.36 -5.40
CA ALA A 37 15.21 -3.05 -5.87
C ALA A 37 14.20 -3.24 -4.73
N PHE A 38 14.66 -3.62 -3.54
CA PHE A 38 13.80 -3.72 -2.36
C PHE A 38 13.19 -2.38 -1.98
N ASP A 39 13.96 -1.29 -1.98
CA ASP A 39 13.43 0.03 -1.63
C ASP A 39 12.39 0.50 -2.66
N LYS A 40 12.66 0.32 -3.96
CA LYS A 40 11.66 0.59 -5.01
C LYS A 40 10.39 -0.24 -4.84
N SER A 41 10.51 -1.50 -4.39
CA SER A 41 9.34 -2.34 -4.12
C SER A 41 8.51 -1.81 -2.95
N LYS A 42 9.15 -1.31 -1.89
CA LYS A 42 8.46 -0.69 -0.74
C LYS A 42 7.77 0.61 -1.15
N GLU A 43 8.44 1.45 -1.93
CA GLU A 43 7.85 2.67 -2.50
C GLU A 43 6.65 2.34 -3.40
N ALA A 44 6.76 1.34 -4.26
CA ALA A 44 5.65 0.88 -5.10
C ALA A 44 4.47 0.36 -4.26
N SER A 45 4.73 -0.35 -3.15
CA SER A 45 3.70 -0.79 -2.21
C SER A 45 2.96 0.39 -1.58
N ILE A 46 3.69 1.46 -1.19
CA ILE A 46 3.10 2.69 -0.67
C ILE A 46 2.19 3.33 -1.73
N TYR A 47 2.68 3.52 -2.96
CA TYR A 47 1.90 4.10 -4.04
C TYR A 47 0.65 3.28 -4.39
N ALA A 48 0.75 1.95 -4.36
CA ALA A 48 -0.39 1.07 -4.56
C ALA A 48 -1.47 1.27 -3.49
N MET A 49 -1.08 1.41 -2.22
CA MET A 49 -2.03 1.70 -1.13
C MET A 49 -2.65 3.08 -1.26
N TYR A 50 -1.90 4.11 -1.67
CA TYR A 50 -2.48 5.43 -1.96
C TYR A 50 -3.49 5.40 -3.09
N ASN A 51 -3.20 4.68 -4.17
CA ASN A 51 -4.19 4.46 -5.23
C ASN A 51 -5.42 3.70 -4.70
N GLN A 52 -5.23 2.74 -3.79
CA GLN A 52 -6.33 2.02 -3.17
C GLN A 52 -7.25 2.94 -2.35
N PHE A 53 -6.71 3.87 -1.56
CA PHE A 53 -7.52 4.86 -0.85
C PHE A 53 -8.38 5.70 -1.81
N ILE A 54 -7.77 6.15 -2.90
CA ILE A 54 -8.48 6.96 -3.92
C ILE A 54 -9.62 6.15 -4.53
N LEU A 55 -9.36 4.90 -4.94
CA LEU A 55 -10.34 4.05 -5.63
C LEU A 55 -11.47 3.57 -4.71
N THR A 56 -11.18 3.36 -3.42
CA THR A 56 -12.16 2.85 -2.44
C THR A 56 -12.93 3.94 -1.72
N ASN A 57 -12.66 5.21 -2.01
CA ASN A 57 -13.22 6.36 -1.30
C ASN A 57 -14.77 6.35 -1.30
N SER A 58 -15.41 6.01 -2.43
CA SER A 58 -16.87 5.88 -2.52
C SER A 58 -17.43 4.69 -1.73
N VAL A 59 -16.68 3.59 -1.65
CA VAL A 59 -17.06 2.39 -0.88
C VAL A 59 -17.07 2.71 0.60
N PHE A 60 -16.02 3.36 1.11
CA PHE A 60 -15.95 3.73 2.52
C PHE A 60 -16.91 4.86 2.90
N LYS A 61 -17.24 5.76 1.97
CA LYS A 61 -18.35 6.70 2.14
C LYS A 61 -19.69 5.98 2.36
N ALA A 62 -19.98 4.96 1.55
CA ALA A 62 -21.18 4.16 1.69
C ALA A 62 -21.16 3.38 3.03
N ALA A 63 -20.05 2.72 3.34
CA ALA A 63 -19.86 2.00 4.59
C ALA A 63 -20.04 2.89 5.83
N TYR A 64 -19.51 4.12 5.81
CA TYR A 64 -19.72 5.11 6.86
C TYR A 64 -21.22 5.43 7.07
N SER A 65 -21.98 5.50 5.97
CA SER A 65 -23.42 5.80 6.02
C SER A 65 -24.23 4.66 6.66
N GLU A 66 -23.73 3.42 6.56
CA GLU A 66 -24.34 2.22 7.15
C GLU A 66 -23.70 1.80 8.49
N ALA A 67 -22.66 2.51 8.94
CA ALA A 67 -21.84 2.13 10.10
C ALA A 67 -22.58 2.19 11.45
N ASP A 68 -23.84 2.64 11.49
CA ASP A 68 -24.66 2.63 12.70
C ASP A 68 -25.18 1.21 13.06
N ARG A 69 -24.88 0.21 12.23
CA ARG A 69 -25.26 -1.19 12.45
C ARG A 69 -24.11 -2.11 12.09
N GLN A 70 -23.88 -3.13 12.92
CA GLN A 70 -22.90 -4.17 12.61
C GLN A 70 -23.35 -5.00 11.40
N SER A 71 -22.44 -5.24 10.46
CA SER A 71 -22.65 -6.12 9.32
C SER A 71 -21.36 -6.86 8.99
N LYS A 72 -21.46 -8.07 8.41
CA LYS A 72 -20.28 -8.83 7.99
C LYS A 72 -19.43 -8.06 6.97
N THR A 73 -20.09 -7.27 6.12
CA THR A 73 -19.41 -6.41 5.14
C THR A 73 -18.60 -5.33 5.84
N ASN A 74 -19.19 -4.62 6.80
CA ASN A 74 -18.47 -3.57 7.53
C ASN A 74 -17.39 -4.15 8.46
N ASP A 75 -17.57 -5.37 8.99
CA ASP A 75 -16.53 -6.09 9.73
C ASP A 75 -15.29 -6.34 8.84
N ALA A 76 -15.50 -6.80 7.60
CA ALA A 76 -14.43 -6.99 6.63
C ALA A 76 -13.79 -5.65 6.19
N LEU A 77 -14.60 -4.60 6.03
CA LEU A 77 -14.09 -3.27 5.69
C LEU A 77 -13.30 -2.63 6.83
N LEU A 78 -13.64 -2.92 8.09
CA LEU A 78 -12.88 -2.45 9.26
C LEU A 78 -11.48 -3.06 9.28
N ASP A 79 -11.39 -4.38 9.08
CA ASP A 79 -10.12 -5.09 8.95
C ASP A 79 -9.28 -4.51 7.80
N PHE A 80 -9.90 -4.39 6.63
CA PHE A 80 -9.25 -3.85 5.43
C PHE A 80 -8.75 -2.41 5.61
N ALA A 81 -9.54 -1.53 6.21
CA ALA A 81 -9.16 -0.13 6.43
C ALA A 81 -7.95 0.01 7.35
N GLY A 82 -7.93 -0.76 8.45
CA GLY A 82 -6.77 -0.80 9.35
C GLY A 82 -5.52 -1.34 8.64
N ALA A 83 -5.67 -2.45 7.91
CA ALA A 83 -4.56 -3.08 7.22
C ALA A 83 -3.86 -2.15 6.21
N GLN A 84 -4.61 -1.33 5.46
CA GLN A 84 -4.03 -0.37 4.52
C GLN A 84 -3.08 0.62 5.19
N ILE A 85 -3.49 1.21 6.31
CA ILE A 85 -2.66 2.18 7.05
C ILE A 85 -1.43 1.49 7.62
N ASN A 86 -1.58 0.29 8.18
CA ASN A 86 -0.45 -0.45 8.72
C ASN A 86 0.57 -0.81 7.63
N ILE A 87 0.13 -1.25 6.44
CA ILE A 87 1.03 -1.54 5.31
C ILE A 87 1.85 -0.29 4.95
N ILE A 88 1.21 0.88 4.89
CA ILE A 88 1.94 2.13 4.62
C ILE A 88 2.96 2.40 5.71
N LYS A 89 2.54 2.38 6.97
CA LYS A 89 3.43 2.65 8.10
C LYS A 89 4.66 1.74 8.10
N VAL A 90 4.45 0.43 7.95
CA VAL A 90 5.55 -0.55 7.90
C VAL A 90 6.49 -0.29 6.72
N ASN A 91 5.97 0.08 5.54
CA ASN A 91 6.83 0.40 4.40
C ASN A 91 7.58 1.73 4.57
N TYR A 92 6.99 2.73 5.24
CA TYR A 92 7.71 3.96 5.60
C TYR A 92 8.84 3.65 6.58
N GLU A 93 8.56 2.93 7.66
CA GLU A 93 9.56 2.51 8.65
C GLU A 93 10.68 1.70 7.99
N ALA A 94 10.34 0.76 7.09
CA ALA A 94 11.33 -0.04 6.36
C ALA A 94 12.15 0.73 5.32
N LEU A 95 11.77 1.97 5.00
CA LEU A 95 12.51 2.90 4.15
C LEU A 95 13.27 3.96 4.97
N ASP A 96 13.28 3.85 6.29
CA ASP A 96 13.78 4.87 7.21
C ASP A 96 13.11 6.25 6.98
N LYS A 97 11.82 6.24 6.57
CA LYS A 97 10.99 7.43 6.35
C LYS A 97 9.91 7.54 7.43
N ASN A 98 9.46 8.77 7.68
CA ASN A 98 8.40 9.05 8.63
C ASN A 98 7.12 9.52 7.92
N LEU A 99 6.02 8.80 8.13
CA LEU A 99 4.73 9.11 7.53
C LEU A 99 4.18 10.49 7.95
N LEU A 100 4.36 10.87 9.21
CA LEU A 100 3.91 12.18 9.71
C LEU A 100 4.70 13.32 9.08
N GLU A 101 6.02 13.17 8.94
CA GLU A 101 6.88 14.17 8.29
C GLU A 101 6.53 14.31 6.80
N ASP A 102 6.14 13.21 6.14
CA ASP A 102 5.71 13.27 4.73
C ASP A 102 4.34 13.94 4.57
N LEU A 103 3.40 13.70 5.49
CA LEU A 103 2.14 14.45 5.59
C LEU A 103 2.38 15.96 5.84
N GLU A 104 3.34 16.32 6.69
CA GLU A 104 3.75 17.70 6.92
C GLU A 104 4.40 18.35 5.68
N SER A 105 5.18 17.56 4.96
CA SER A 105 5.80 17.99 3.70
C SER A 105 4.73 18.30 2.66
N LEU A 106 3.74 17.42 2.50
CA LEU A 106 2.56 17.67 1.66
C LEU A 106 1.83 18.96 2.08
N ALA A 107 1.54 19.11 3.37
CA ALA A 107 0.84 20.28 3.92
C ALA A 107 1.56 21.62 3.65
N SER A 108 2.88 21.56 3.47
CA SER A 108 3.75 22.71 3.22
C SER A 108 4.05 22.92 1.73
N GLY A 109 3.40 22.17 0.83
CA GLY A 109 3.67 22.20 -0.61
C GLY A 109 5.04 21.68 -1.02
N LYS A 110 5.71 20.92 -0.14
CA LYS A 110 7.00 20.27 -0.42
C LYS A 110 6.76 18.92 -1.10
N ARG A 111 7.83 18.35 -1.66
CA ARG A 111 7.78 17.02 -2.27
C ARG A 111 7.32 15.99 -1.23
N SER A 112 6.29 15.25 -1.58
CA SER A 112 5.73 14.17 -0.76
C SER A 112 5.48 12.93 -1.62
N MET A 113 5.48 11.74 -1.01
CA MET A 113 4.99 10.52 -1.67
C MET A 113 3.46 10.43 -1.64
N ILE A 114 2.79 11.27 -0.85
CA ILE A 114 1.36 11.29 -0.61
C ILE A 114 0.69 12.34 -1.50
N THR A 115 -0.51 12.04 -1.99
CA THR A 115 -1.34 12.99 -2.75
C THR A 115 -2.52 13.45 -1.92
N VAL A 116 -3.06 14.64 -2.22
CA VAL A 116 -4.26 15.17 -1.54
C VAL A 116 -5.45 14.22 -1.67
N GLN A 117 -5.60 13.55 -2.82
CA GLN A 117 -6.68 12.57 -3.02
C GLN A 117 -6.50 11.33 -2.15
N ALA A 118 -5.26 10.88 -1.94
CA ALA A 118 -4.99 9.79 -1.01
C ALA A 118 -5.28 10.22 0.43
N VAL A 119 -4.93 11.44 0.82
CA VAL A 119 -5.28 12.02 2.12
C VAL A 119 -6.80 12.06 2.32
N ASP A 120 -7.58 12.46 1.30
CA ASP A 120 -9.05 12.42 1.37
C ASP A 120 -9.58 11.00 1.59
N GLY A 121 -9.07 10.01 0.85
CA GLY A 121 -9.46 8.60 1.02
C GLY A 121 -9.07 8.03 2.39
N MET A 122 -7.87 8.36 2.89
CA MET A 122 -7.43 8.00 4.26
C MET A 122 -8.40 8.59 5.30
N CYS A 123 -8.77 9.86 5.13
CA CYS A 123 -9.71 10.55 6.01
C CYS A 123 -11.09 9.88 6.04
N VAL A 124 -11.63 9.50 4.88
CA VAL A 124 -12.91 8.79 4.79
C VAL A 124 -12.84 7.41 5.45
N ASN A 125 -11.76 6.66 5.23
CA ASN A 125 -11.53 5.37 5.90
C ASN A 125 -11.49 5.53 7.41
N ASN A 126 -10.73 6.50 7.91
CA ASN A 126 -10.60 6.78 9.34
C ASN A 126 -11.92 7.20 9.97
N LYS A 127 -12.73 8.02 9.29
CA LYS A 127 -14.07 8.38 9.77
C LYS A 127 -15.00 7.16 9.82
N PHE A 128 -14.90 6.26 8.84
CA PHE A 128 -15.59 4.97 8.90
C PHE A 128 -15.15 4.15 10.12
N ILE A 129 -13.84 3.95 10.33
CA ILE A 129 -13.28 3.26 11.50
C ILE A 129 -13.82 3.88 12.79
N LYS A 130 -13.76 5.21 12.93
CA LYS A 130 -14.21 5.96 14.11
C LYS A 130 -15.70 5.78 14.39
N LYS A 131 -16.53 5.73 13.35
CA LYS A 131 -17.97 5.56 13.50
C LYS A 131 -18.30 4.11 13.83
N TYR A 132 -17.75 3.17 13.07
CA TYR A 132 -18.07 1.75 13.18
C TYR A 132 -17.53 1.11 14.47
N SER A 133 -16.37 1.56 14.95
CA SER A 133 -15.80 1.16 16.26
C SER A 133 -16.73 1.37 17.45
N LYS A 134 -17.73 2.25 17.35
CA LYS A 134 -18.73 2.47 18.41
C LYS A 134 -19.81 1.40 18.45
N VAL A 135 -19.94 0.62 17.38
CA VAL A 135 -21.00 -0.37 17.19
C VAL A 135 -20.48 -1.80 17.33
N VAL A 136 -19.21 -2.03 16.99
CA VAL A 136 -18.59 -3.37 17.09
C VAL A 136 -17.91 -3.63 18.43
N ASP A 137 -17.87 -4.90 18.81
CA ASP A 137 -17.03 -5.39 19.89
C ASP A 137 -15.67 -5.82 19.34
N PHE A 138 -14.65 -4.98 19.52
CA PHE A 138 -13.29 -5.27 19.07
C PHE A 138 -12.70 -6.55 19.65
N ASN A 139 -13.20 -7.05 20.79
CA ASN A 139 -12.70 -8.31 21.35
C ASN A 139 -13.03 -9.53 20.48
N LYS A 140 -13.96 -9.38 19.52
CA LYS A 140 -14.30 -10.42 18.54
C LYS A 140 -13.43 -10.38 17.28
N PHE A 141 -12.57 -9.38 17.15
CA PHE A 141 -11.63 -9.26 16.05
C PHE A 141 -10.24 -9.71 16.49
N PRO A 142 -9.37 -10.13 15.55
CA PRO A 142 -7.95 -10.27 15.82
C PRO A 142 -7.37 -8.99 16.42
N LYS A 143 -6.44 -9.13 17.37
CA LYS A 143 -5.83 -8.00 18.10
C LYS A 143 -5.28 -6.91 17.16
N TYR A 144 -4.71 -7.33 16.02
CA TYR A 144 -4.13 -6.42 15.04
C TYR A 144 -5.17 -5.46 14.44
N VAL A 145 -6.45 -5.85 14.33
CA VAL A 145 -7.50 -4.98 13.76
C VAL A 145 -7.71 -3.75 14.64
N LYS A 146 -7.74 -3.95 15.96
CA LYS A 146 -7.84 -2.84 16.92
C LYS A 146 -6.61 -1.95 16.87
N GLU A 147 -5.42 -2.54 16.89
CA GLU A 147 -4.16 -1.81 16.84
C GLU A 147 -4.06 -0.95 15.56
N TYR A 148 -4.36 -1.54 14.41
CA TYR A 148 -4.31 -0.83 13.13
C TYR A 148 -5.38 0.26 13.03
N SER A 149 -6.56 0.02 13.60
CA SER A 149 -7.60 1.04 13.72
C SER A 149 -7.15 2.23 14.58
N GLU A 150 -6.50 1.97 15.71
CA GLU A 150 -5.97 3.03 16.59
C GLU A 150 -4.87 3.83 15.89
N GLN A 151 -3.98 3.17 15.15
CA GLN A 151 -2.95 3.84 14.33
C GLN A 151 -3.58 4.74 13.27
N ALA A 152 -4.58 4.24 12.54
CA ALA A 152 -5.32 4.99 11.55
C ALA A 152 -5.96 6.26 12.15
N LEU A 153 -6.64 6.11 13.29
CA LEU A 153 -7.28 7.22 13.99
C LEU A 153 -6.28 8.25 14.54
N SER A 154 -5.06 7.84 14.90
CA SER A 154 -4.03 8.77 15.38
C SER A 154 -3.58 9.78 14.32
N LEU A 155 -3.69 9.42 13.04
CA LEU A 155 -3.35 10.29 11.91
C LEU A 155 -4.49 11.27 11.55
N GLN A 156 -5.71 11.01 12.00
CA GLN A 156 -6.91 11.76 11.59
C GLN A 156 -6.79 13.28 11.80
N PRO A 157 -6.32 13.80 12.97
CA PRO A 157 -6.25 15.23 13.18
C PRO A 157 -5.34 15.94 12.16
N LYS A 158 -4.20 15.31 11.81
CA LYS A 158 -3.26 15.88 10.85
C LYS A 158 -3.81 15.86 9.43
N ILE A 159 -4.50 14.77 9.08
CA ILE A 159 -5.16 14.59 7.80
C ILE A 159 -6.27 15.64 7.60
N GLU A 160 -7.10 15.87 8.61
CA GLU A 160 -8.16 16.89 8.56
C GLU A 160 -7.56 18.30 8.41
N GLU A 161 -6.48 18.64 9.13
CA GLU A 161 -5.76 19.91 8.98
C GLU A 161 -5.29 20.16 7.53
N ILE A 162 -4.79 19.13 6.85
CA ILE A 162 -4.35 19.21 5.45
C ILE A 162 -5.55 19.50 4.54
N LEU A 163 -6.65 18.75 4.70
CA LEU A 163 -7.83 18.89 3.86
C LEU A 163 -8.57 20.21 4.07
N GLU A 164 -8.55 20.78 5.27
CA GLU A 164 -9.12 22.11 5.54
C GLU A 164 -8.36 23.22 4.79
N LYS A 165 -7.03 23.11 4.70
CA LYS A 165 -6.20 24.05 3.93
C LYS A 165 -6.43 23.89 2.43
N GLU A 166 -6.55 22.66 1.95
CA GLU A 166 -6.84 22.36 0.54
C GLU A 166 -8.27 22.73 0.12
N ALA A 167 -9.26 22.69 1.02
CA ALA A 167 -10.65 23.07 0.72
C ALA A 167 -10.83 24.56 0.38
N GLN A 168 -9.80 25.38 0.61
CA GLN A 168 -9.72 26.77 0.15
C GLN A 168 -9.28 26.88 -1.33
N SER A 169 -8.89 25.76 -1.94
CA SER A 169 -8.49 25.61 -3.35
C SER A 169 -9.70 25.30 -4.25
N PRO A 170 -9.76 25.85 -5.48
CA PRO A 170 -10.91 25.69 -6.39
C PRO A 170 -11.10 24.28 -7.00
N ILE A 171 -10.26 23.29 -6.64
CA ILE A 171 -10.27 21.95 -7.23
C ILE A 171 -10.99 20.98 -6.29
N GLY A 172 -12.31 20.84 -6.47
CA GLY A 172 -13.10 19.69 -6.00
C GLY A 172 -13.30 19.57 -4.47
N GLY A 173 -14.55 19.38 -4.03
CA GLY A 173 -14.83 19.14 -2.61
C GLY A 173 -14.26 17.80 -2.12
N SER A 174 -13.57 17.81 -0.96
CA SER A 174 -13.17 16.61 -0.23
C SER A 174 -14.41 15.80 0.18
N ILE A 175 -14.42 14.49 -0.10
CA ILE A 175 -15.49 13.61 0.37
C ILE A 175 -15.46 13.56 1.90
N CYS A 176 -14.28 13.54 2.50
CA CYS A 176 -14.14 13.49 3.94
C CYS A 176 -14.86 14.64 4.65
N ASN A 177 -14.82 15.85 4.08
CA ASN A 177 -15.50 17.02 4.64
C ASN A 177 -17.03 16.91 4.58
N THR A 178 -17.58 16.00 3.78
CA THR A 178 -19.03 15.71 3.76
C THR A 178 -19.49 14.76 4.88
N LEU A 179 -18.56 14.10 5.55
CA LEU A 179 -18.82 13.13 6.62
C LEU A 179 -18.62 13.79 7.99
N LYS A 180 -19.57 13.58 8.92
CA LYS A 180 -19.59 14.26 10.23
C LYS A 180 -18.97 13.44 11.36
#